data_AF-R2QSE8-F1
#
_entry.id   AF-R2QSE8-F1
#
_cell.length_a   1.000
_cell.length_b   1.000
_cell.length_c   1.000
_cell.angle_alpha   90.00
_cell.angle_beta   90.00
_cell.angle_gamma   90.00
#
_symmetry.space_group_name_H-M   'P 1'
#
loop_
_entity.id
_entity.type
_entity.pdbx_description
1 polymer ?
#
loop_
_entity_poly.entity_id
_entity_poly.type
_entity_poly.pdbx_seq_one_letter_code
_entity_poly.pdbx_strand_id
1 'polypeptide(L)'
;MKKKKSVLPVLLGSFLIIASACIFAIRVLSEPAITVPPAFADDANRHLSEQGQDMTLMLQTDPQWAATPYGSGSDRNDLATNGCAITSLAMVLSYYQKRFVAPTEILSWSQDRYYVSGQGTAWSIFPDFATNYHLSYEELGLDAGRIQERLQQNQPVVLSVKPGEFTGVGHIMVIKKDVASDQIVVFDPNDSPEKHHYQNSYGLDYILSQSANAWAFAPL
;
A
#
# COMPACT_ATOMS: atom_id res chain seq x y z
N MET A 1 55.03 34.81 -39.82
CA MET A 1 54.90 33.58 -40.64
C MET A 1 53.99 32.57 -39.93
N LYS A 2 53.02 32.05 -40.68
CA LYS A 2 52.23 30.81 -40.53
C LYS A 2 51.29 30.61 -39.32
N LYS A 3 50.00 30.75 -39.65
CA LYS A 3 48.78 30.22 -39.01
C LYS A 3 48.86 28.70 -38.75
N LYS A 4 48.12 28.23 -37.74
CA LYS A 4 47.29 27.02 -37.87
C LYS A 4 46.06 27.12 -36.95
N LYS A 5 44.89 27.06 -37.58
CA LYS A 5 43.59 26.79 -36.95
C LYS A 5 43.45 25.28 -36.76
N SER A 6 42.80 24.83 -35.70
CA SER A 6 42.07 23.56 -35.72
C SER A 6 40.74 23.70 -34.99
N VAL A 7 39.76 22.99 -35.54
CA VAL A 7 38.33 23.07 -35.26
C VAL A 7 37.96 21.96 -34.27
N LEU A 8 36.86 22.21 -33.54
CA LEU A 8 36.17 21.38 -32.53
C LEU A 8 35.97 19.89 -32.91
N PRO A 9 35.63 19.02 -31.95
CA PRO A 9 34.20 18.64 -31.86
C PRO A 9 33.64 18.46 -30.44
N VAL A 10 32.30 18.52 -30.43
CA VAL A 10 31.30 18.32 -29.36
C VAL A 10 31.33 16.92 -28.75
N LEU A 11 31.20 16.82 -27.42
CA LEU A 11 30.71 15.67 -26.62
C LEU A 11 30.31 16.26 -25.25
N LEU A 12 29.30 15.84 -24.49
CA LEU A 12 28.09 15.02 -24.63
C LEU A 12 27.39 15.27 -23.28
N GLY A 13 26.07 15.48 -23.28
CA GLY A 13 25.33 15.91 -22.08
C GLY A 13 25.46 14.96 -20.89
N SER A 14 25.65 15.53 -19.71
CA SER A 14 25.45 14.85 -18.43
C SER A 14 24.16 15.38 -17.80
N PHE A 15 23.07 14.65 -17.99
CA PHE A 15 21.88 14.78 -17.13
C PHE A 15 22.23 14.20 -15.77
N LEU A 16 22.34 15.07 -14.77
CA LEU A 16 22.49 14.65 -13.38
C LEU A 16 21.09 14.28 -12.84
N ILE A 17 20.74 12.99 -12.90
CA ILE A 17 19.61 12.46 -12.12
C ILE A 17 20.13 12.29 -10.69
N ILE A 18 19.84 13.26 -9.82
CA ILE A 18 20.07 13.10 -8.39
C ILE A 18 18.93 12.24 -7.84
N ALA A 19 19.08 10.92 -7.94
CA ALA A 19 18.28 9.99 -7.17
C ALA A 19 18.75 10.08 -5.70
N SER A 20 18.04 10.87 -4.89
CA SER A 20 18.28 10.98 -3.46
C SER A 20 17.80 9.70 -2.76
N ALA A 21 18.62 8.64 -2.79
CA ALA A 21 18.44 7.46 -1.96
C ALA A 21 19.01 7.73 -0.56
N CYS A 22 18.18 8.25 0.34
CA CYS A 22 18.50 8.22 1.77
C CYS A 22 18.37 6.77 2.25
N ILE A 23 19.50 6.07 2.30
CA ILE A 23 19.62 4.74 2.91
C ILE A 23 19.51 4.92 4.43
N PHE A 24 18.32 4.69 4.98
CA PHE A 24 18.15 4.53 6.43
C PHE A 24 18.00 3.03 6.72
N ALA A 25 19.13 2.34 6.86
CA ALA A 25 19.16 0.95 7.29
C ALA A 25 18.94 0.87 8.81
N ILE A 26 17.67 0.97 9.24
CA ILE A 26 17.28 0.53 10.58
C ILE A 26 17.27 -1.00 10.52
N ARG A 27 18.02 -1.65 11.43
CA ARG A 27 17.86 -3.08 11.64
C ARG A 27 16.42 -3.33 12.07
N VAL A 28 15.65 -3.96 11.20
CA VAL A 28 14.30 -4.45 11.46
C VAL A 28 14.41 -5.49 12.58
N LEU A 29 14.21 -5.06 13.83
CA LEU A 29 13.80 -5.99 14.86
C LEU A 29 12.39 -6.40 14.45
N SER A 30 12.28 -7.57 13.82
CA SER A 30 10.98 -8.11 13.46
C SER A 30 10.14 -8.17 14.73
N GLU A 31 8.99 -7.50 14.74
CA GLU A 31 8.02 -7.71 15.80
C GLU A 31 7.72 -9.22 15.88
N PRO A 32 7.55 -9.77 17.10
CA PRO A 32 7.14 -11.17 17.24
C PRO A 32 5.88 -11.38 16.39
N ALA A 33 5.82 -12.49 15.65
CA ALA A 33 4.64 -12.80 14.85
C ALA A 33 3.44 -12.92 15.80
N ILE A 34 2.60 -11.89 15.85
CA ILE A 34 1.35 -11.93 16.57
C ILE A 34 0.50 -13.00 15.88
N THR A 35 0.12 -14.03 16.63
CA THR A 35 -0.78 -15.06 16.13
C THR A 35 -2.18 -14.47 16.06
N VAL A 36 -2.61 -14.05 14.86
CA VAL A 36 -3.97 -13.59 14.63
C VAL A 36 -4.93 -14.78 14.76
N PRO A 37 -5.92 -14.74 15.66
CA PRO A 37 -6.91 -15.80 15.78
C PRO A 37 -7.67 -16.00 14.46
N PRO A 38 -7.98 -17.24 14.04
CA PRO A 38 -8.71 -17.49 12.79
C PRO A 38 -10.02 -16.72 12.64
N ALA A 39 -10.71 -16.42 13.75
CA ALA A 39 -11.97 -15.69 13.75
C ALA A 39 -11.83 -14.16 13.72
N PHE A 40 -10.62 -13.60 13.92
CA PHE A 40 -10.45 -12.15 14.06
C PHE A 40 -10.87 -11.38 12.80
N ALA A 41 -10.49 -11.86 11.62
CA ALA A 41 -10.92 -11.24 10.36
C ALA A 41 -12.45 -11.31 10.17
N ASP A 42 -13.08 -12.43 10.54
CA ASP A 42 -14.53 -12.60 10.46
C ASP A 42 -15.26 -11.66 11.42
N ASP A 43 -14.76 -11.51 12.64
CA ASP A 43 -15.33 -10.62 13.66
C ASP A 43 -15.15 -9.15 13.26
N ALA A 44 -13.99 -8.79 12.71
CA ALA A 44 -13.72 -7.45 12.20
C ALA A 44 -14.65 -7.09 11.02
N ASN A 45 -14.80 -8.01 10.06
CA ASN A 45 -15.68 -7.81 8.92
C ASN A 45 -17.17 -7.77 9.31
N ARG A 46 -17.58 -8.54 10.33
CA ARG A 46 -18.94 -8.44 10.89
C ARG A 46 -19.17 -7.05 11.50
N HIS A 47 -18.24 -6.55 12.30
CA HIS A 47 -18.30 -5.20 12.87
C HIS A 47 -18.38 -4.12 11.77
N LEU A 48 -17.49 -4.18 10.77
CA LEU A 48 -17.47 -3.22 9.66
C LEU A 48 -18.81 -3.23 8.89
N SER A 49 -19.36 -4.41 8.61
CA SER A 49 -20.67 -4.58 7.98
C SER A 49 -21.82 -4.02 8.82
N GLU A 50 -21.79 -4.22 10.14
CA GLU A 50 -22.77 -3.62 11.07
C GLU A 50 -22.70 -2.09 11.09
N GLN A 51 -21.53 -1.50 10.83
CA GLN A 51 -21.34 -0.05 10.63
C GLN A 51 -21.67 0.42 9.20
N GLY A 52 -22.16 -0.48 8.34
CA GLY A 52 -22.56 -0.18 6.96
C GLY A 52 -21.42 -0.14 5.95
N GLN A 53 -20.19 -0.49 6.34
CA GLN A 53 -19.07 -0.59 5.41
C GLN A 53 -19.27 -1.74 4.42
N ASP A 54 -18.93 -1.49 3.16
CA ASP A 54 -19.15 -2.39 2.02
C ASP A 54 -17.84 -2.97 1.44
N MET A 55 -16.72 -2.76 2.14
CA MET A 55 -15.42 -3.33 1.81
C MET A 55 -15.02 -4.37 2.87
N THR A 56 -14.34 -5.43 2.42
CA THR A 56 -13.83 -6.49 3.30
C THR A 56 -12.41 -6.18 3.73
N LEU A 57 -12.16 -6.20 5.05
CA LEU A 57 -10.81 -6.23 5.62
C LEU A 57 -10.18 -7.61 5.36
N MET A 58 -9.00 -7.61 4.75
CA MET A 58 -8.18 -8.81 4.55
C MET A 58 -6.85 -8.62 5.25
N LEU A 59 -6.38 -9.64 5.96
CA LEU A 59 -5.13 -9.59 6.70
C LEU A 59 -4.03 -10.30 5.92
N GLN A 60 -2.87 -9.68 5.77
CA GLN A 60 -1.69 -10.31 5.18
C GLN A 60 -1.19 -11.50 6.02
N THR A 61 -1.56 -11.52 7.31
CA THR A 61 -1.26 -12.56 8.30
C THR A 61 -2.31 -13.66 8.38
N ASP A 62 -3.35 -13.66 7.52
CA ASP A 62 -4.35 -14.74 7.48
C ASP A 62 -3.68 -16.09 7.15
N PRO A 63 -3.90 -17.15 7.96
CA PRO A 63 -3.27 -18.45 7.78
C PRO A 63 -3.42 -19.09 6.39
N GLN A 64 -4.46 -18.73 5.63
CA GLN A 64 -4.71 -19.25 4.28
C GLN A 64 -3.61 -18.88 3.28
N TRP A 65 -2.95 -17.73 3.47
CA TRP A 65 -1.93 -17.25 2.54
C TRP A 65 -0.69 -16.65 3.21
N ALA A 66 -0.69 -16.44 4.53
CA ALA A 66 0.39 -15.85 5.30
C ALA A 66 1.77 -16.43 4.97
N ALA A 67 1.86 -17.75 4.82
CA ALA A 67 3.11 -18.47 4.53
C ALA A 67 3.45 -18.55 3.03
N THR A 68 2.66 -17.93 2.15
CA THR A 68 2.92 -17.96 0.71
C THR A 68 4.20 -17.17 0.42
N PRO A 69 5.18 -17.75 -0.31
CA PRO A 69 6.44 -17.08 -0.59
C PRO A 69 6.24 -15.75 -1.33
N TYR A 70 6.87 -14.70 -0.82
CA TYR A 70 6.95 -13.41 -1.50
C TYR A 70 8.24 -12.67 -1.08
N GLY A 71 9.12 -12.46 -2.05
CA GLY A 71 10.41 -11.83 -1.86
C GLY A 71 11.58 -12.77 -1.56
N SER A 72 12.75 -12.19 -1.32
CA SER A 72 14.00 -12.90 -1.05
C SER A 72 15.03 -12.03 -0.33
N GLY A 73 16.05 -12.65 0.26
CA GLY A 73 17.17 -11.93 0.89
C GLY A 73 16.89 -11.38 2.29
N SER A 74 15.79 -11.80 2.92
CA SER A 74 15.46 -11.55 4.34
C SER A 74 15.29 -12.88 5.10
N ASP A 75 15.22 -12.82 6.43
CA ASP A 75 14.92 -13.97 7.30
C ASP A 75 13.48 -14.49 7.11
N ARG A 76 12.56 -13.62 6.68
CA ARG A 76 11.18 -13.98 6.34
C ARG A 76 10.80 -13.41 4.97
N ASN A 77 10.31 -14.26 4.08
CA ASN A 77 10.02 -13.94 2.69
C ASN A 77 8.63 -14.49 2.32
N ASP A 78 7.62 -13.99 3.00
CA ASP A 78 6.24 -14.45 2.90
C ASP A 78 5.26 -13.28 2.88
N LEU A 79 4.00 -13.54 2.54
CA LEU A 79 2.96 -12.51 2.54
C LEU A 79 2.70 -11.93 3.93
N ALA A 80 2.83 -12.72 5.00
CA ALA A 80 2.69 -12.21 6.37
C ALA A 80 3.69 -11.09 6.67
N THR A 81 4.89 -11.15 6.10
CA THR A 81 5.95 -10.15 6.30
C THR A 81 5.89 -9.02 5.27
N ASN A 82 5.75 -9.37 3.99
CA ASN A 82 5.98 -8.43 2.88
C ASN A 82 4.70 -8.04 2.14
N GLY A 83 3.55 -8.60 2.50
CA GLY A 83 2.33 -8.59 1.69
C GLY A 83 1.41 -7.38 1.84
N CYS A 84 1.80 -6.31 2.55
CA CYS A 84 0.90 -5.18 2.83
C CYS A 84 0.30 -4.54 1.56
N ALA A 85 1.12 -4.31 0.53
CA ALA A 85 0.65 -3.77 -0.75
C ALA A 85 -0.20 -4.79 -1.52
N ILE A 86 0.21 -6.06 -1.53
CA ILE A 86 -0.48 -7.14 -2.24
C ILE A 86 -1.90 -7.34 -1.67
N THR A 87 -2.01 -7.40 -0.34
CA THR A 87 -3.30 -7.54 0.35
C THR A 87 -4.16 -6.28 0.20
N SER A 88 -3.57 -5.08 0.26
CA SER A 88 -4.29 -3.83 0.02
C SER A 88 -4.89 -3.76 -1.39
N LEU A 89 -4.14 -4.16 -2.42
CA LEU A 89 -4.63 -4.23 -3.79
C LEU A 89 -5.74 -5.29 -3.96
N ALA A 90 -5.67 -6.41 -3.24
CA ALA A 90 -6.71 -7.43 -3.25
C ALA A 90 -8.03 -6.91 -2.64
N MET A 91 -7.96 -6.12 -1.56
CA MET A 91 -9.12 -5.44 -0.99
C MET A 91 -9.77 -4.47 -1.99
N VAL A 92 -8.96 -3.61 -2.63
CA VAL A 92 -9.43 -2.66 -3.65
C VAL A 92 -10.07 -3.38 -4.84
N LEU A 93 -9.44 -4.45 -5.34
CA LEU A 93 -9.99 -5.18 -6.48
C LEU A 93 -11.30 -5.90 -6.12
N SER A 94 -11.37 -6.50 -4.92
CA SER A 94 -12.58 -7.14 -4.41
C SER A 94 -13.74 -6.15 -4.33
N TYR A 95 -13.46 -4.95 -3.82
CA TYR A 95 -14.44 -3.87 -3.70
C TYR A 95 -15.04 -3.49 -5.06
N TYR A 96 -14.21 -3.35 -6.09
CA TYR A 96 -14.69 -2.96 -7.42
C TYR A 96 -15.34 -4.10 -8.20
N GLN A 97 -14.82 -5.33 -8.11
CA GLN A 97 -15.35 -6.48 -8.85
C GLN A 97 -16.53 -7.16 -8.15
N LYS A 98 -16.88 -6.74 -6.92
CA LYS A 98 -17.99 -7.32 -6.13
C LYS A 98 -17.86 -8.84 -5.97
N ARG A 99 -16.62 -9.31 -5.83
CA ARG A 99 -16.26 -10.71 -5.53
C ARG A 99 -15.06 -10.73 -4.61
N PHE A 100 -14.84 -11.86 -3.94
CA PHE A 100 -13.60 -12.08 -3.20
C PHE A 100 -12.42 -12.26 -4.17
N VAL A 101 -11.40 -11.42 -4.04
CA VAL A 101 -10.09 -11.54 -4.68
C VAL A 101 -9.10 -11.86 -3.57
N ALA A 102 -8.51 -13.05 -3.61
CA ALA A 102 -7.49 -13.43 -2.63
C ALA A 102 -6.18 -12.64 -2.87
N PRO A 103 -5.39 -12.33 -1.83
CA PRO A 103 -4.05 -11.76 -2.00
C PRO A 103 -3.14 -12.58 -2.91
N THR A 104 -3.34 -13.90 -2.96
CA THR A 104 -2.61 -14.82 -3.85
C THR A 104 -2.94 -14.61 -5.33
N GLU A 105 -4.09 -14.04 -5.69
CA GLU A 105 -4.41 -13.66 -7.08
C GLU A 105 -3.53 -12.50 -7.55
N ILE A 106 -3.40 -11.47 -6.69
CA ILE A 106 -2.51 -10.33 -6.94
C ILE A 106 -1.05 -10.78 -6.97
N LEU A 107 -0.65 -11.66 -6.05
CA LEU A 107 0.70 -12.24 -6.03
C LEU A 107 0.98 -13.09 -7.27
N SER A 108 0.01 -13.89 -7.73
CA SER A 108 0.18 -14.72 -8.94
C SER A 108 0.40 -13.87 -10.19
N TRP A 109 -0.27 -12.72 -10.30
CA TRP A 109 0.00 -11.78 -11.39
C TRP A 109 1.35 -11.05 -11.20
N SER A 110 1.60 -10.50 -10.02
CA SER A 110 2.77 -9.65 -9.78
C SER A 110 4.07 -10.44 -9.70
N GLN A 111 4.04 -11.65 -9.15
CA GLN A 111 5.20 -12.43 -8.73
C GLN A 111 6.13 -11.55 -7.88
N ASP A 112 7.43 -11.83 -7.90
CA ASP A 112 8.43 -10.99 -7.22
C ASP A 112 8.82 -9.73 -8.03
N ARG A 113 8.14 -9.40 -9.14
CA ARG A 113 8.55 -8.29 -10.05
C ARG A 113 8.66 -6.93 -9.36
N TYR A 114 7.85 -6.70 -8.33
CA TYR A 114 7.85 -5.46 -7.56
C TYR A 114 8.45 -5.63 -6.16
N TYR A 115 8.98 -6.80 -5.82
CA TYR A 115 9.61 -6.98 -4.51
C TYR A 115 10.93 -6.20 -4.43
N VAL A 116 11.13 -5.51 -3.31
CA VAL A 116 12.36 -4.80 -2.97
C VAL A 116 12.84 -5.29 -1.61
N SER A 117 14.04 -5.85 -1.58
CA SER A 117 14.62 -6.42 -0.36
C SER A 117 14.68 -5.39 0.77
N GLY A 118 14.12 -5.77 1.92
CA GLY A 118 14.03 -4.91 3.12
C GLY A 118 13.00 -3.77 3.05
N GLN A 119 12.27 -3.61 1.93
CA GLN A 119 11.28 -2.53 1.75
C GLN A 119 9.87 -3.04 1.43
N GLY A 120 9.71 -4.31 1.04
CA GLY A 120 8.42 -4.88 0.67
C GLY A 120 8.15 -4.69 -0.82
N THR A 121 7.04 -4.03 -1.18
CA THR A 121 6.61 -3.87 -2.57
C THR A 121 6.89 -2.45 -3.09
N ALA A 122 7.54 -2.34 -4.24
CA ALA A 122 7.75 -1.09 -4.96
C ALA A 122 6.44 -0.46 -5.44
N TRP A 123 6.34 0.87 -5.34
CA TRP A 123 5.14 1.63 -5.74
C TRP A 123 4.82 1.56 -7.23
N SER A 124 5.77 1.14 -8.08
CA SER A 124 5.49 0.87 -9.50
C SER A 124 4.42 -0.20 -9.72
N ILE A 125 4.10 -1.01 -8.71
CA ILE A 125 2.97 -1.96 -8.78
C ILE A 125 1.63 -1.26 -9.00
N PHE A 126 1.43 -0.04 -8.49
CA PHE A 126 0.13 0.62 -8.49
C PHE A 126 -0.36 0.98 -9.91
N PRO A 127 0.39 1.72 -10.74
CA PRO A 127 -0.03 1.98 -12.12
C PRO A 127 -0.12 0.70 -12.97
N ASP A 128 0.77 -0.28 -12.76
CA ASP A 128 0.74 -1.55 -13.50
C ASP A 128 -0.46 -2.42 -13.11
N PHE A 129 -0.86 -2.38 -11.83
CA PHE A 129 -2.05 -3.04 -11.32
C PHE A 129 -3.30 -2.46 -11.99
N ALA A 130 -3.42 -1.13 -12.02
CA ALA A 130 -4.56 -0.48 -12.67
C ALA A 130 -4.67 -0.86 -14.15
N THR A 131 -3.54 -0.86 -14.86
CA THR A 131 -3.47 -1.28 -16.26
C THR A 131 -3.90 -2.73 -16.43
N ASN A 132 -3.40 -3.66 -15.61
CA ASN A 132 -3.73 -5.07 -15.70
C ASN A 132 -5.21 -5.36 -15.45
N TYR A 133 -5.80 -4.68 -14.47
CA TYR A 133 -7.18 -4.91 -14.03
C TYR A 133 -8.19 -3.95 -14.66
N HIS A 134 -7.80 -3.18 -15.68
CA HIS A 134 -8.67 -2.25 -16.41
C HIS A 134 -9.35 -1.22 -15.50
N LEU A 135 -8.56 -0.65 -14.58
CA LEU A 135 -8.97 0.44 -13.70
C LEU A 135 -8.28 1.74 -14.15
N SER A 136 -8.92 2.87 -13.89
CA SER A 136 -8.23 4.15 -13.83
C SER A 136 -7.25 4.19 -12.66
N TYR A 137 -6.24 5.05 -12.77
CA TYR A 137 -5.20 5.25 -11.77
C TYR A 137 -4.96 6.73 -11.56
N GLU A 138 -4.80 7.12 -10.30
CA GLU A 138 -4.42 8.46 -9.93
C GLU A 138 -3.45 8.44 -8.75
N GLU A 139 -2.29 9.08 -8.94
CA GLU A 139 -1.41 9.43 -7.84
C GLU A 139 -1.89 10.73 -7.20
N LEU A 140 -2.31 10.65 -5.95
CA LEU A 140 -2.91 11.75 -5.20
C LEU A 140 -1.85 12.53 -4.41
N GLY A 141 -0.71 11.91 -4.10
CA GLY A 141 0.26 12.50 -3.18
C GLY A 141 -0.34 12.61 -1.78
N LEU A 142 -0.18 13.77 -1.15
CA LEU A 142 -0.85 14.12 0.11
C LEU A 142 -1.81 15.30 -0.07
N ASP A 143 -2.39 15.43 -1.27
CA ASP A 143 -3.41 16.45 -1.55
C ASP A 143 -4.71 16.08 -0.83
N ALA A 144 -4.94 16.69 0.33
CA ALA A 144 -6.10 16.43 1.17
C ALA A 144 -7.43 16.64 0.44
N GLY A 145 -7.50 17.64 -0.45
CA GLY A 145 -8.72 17.94 -1.21
C GLY A 145 -9.06 16.82 -2.20
N ARG A 146 -8.06 16.34 -2.96
CA ARG A 146 -8.25 15.23 -3.90
C ARG A 146 -8.56 13.91 -3.18
N ILE A 147 -7.87 13.64 -2.07
CA ILE A 147 -8.14 12.45 -1.25
C ILE A 147 -9.57 12.50 -0.69
N GLN A 148 -9.98 13.63 -0.13
CA GLN A 148 -11.32 13.84 0.39
C GLN A 148 -12.39 13.67 -0.70
N GLU A 149 -12.14 14.16 -1.92
CA GLU A 149 -13.07 13.98 -3.05
C GLU A 149 -13.30 12.49 -3.36
N ARG A 150 -12.23 11.68 -3.43
CA ARG A 150 -12.34 10.23 -3.67
C ARG A 150 -13.10 9.53 -2.55
N LEU A 151 -12.80 9.87 -1.30
CA LEU A 151 -13.50 9.32 -0.12
C LEU A 151 -14.99 9.69 -0.11
N GLN A 152 -15.34 10.92 -0.47
CA GLN A 152 -16.74 11.36 -0.59
C GLN A 152 -17.50 10.64 -1.71
N GLN A 153 -16.81 10.16 -2.74
CA GLN A 153 -17.36 9.29 -3.79
C GLN A 153 -17.41 7.80 -3.37
N ASN A 154 -17.21 7.50 -2.08
CA ASN A 154 -17.12 6.15 -1.53
C ASN A 154 -16.03 5.28 -2.22
N GLN A 155 -14.97 5.91 -2.74
CA GLN A 155 -13.83 5.21 -3.33
C GLN A 155 -12.79 4.90 -2.25
N PRO A 156 -12.26 3.66 -2.17
CA PRO A 156 -11.11 3.36 -1.33
C PRO A 156 -9.86 4.08 -1.83
N VAL A 157 -9.06 4.56 -0.88
CA VAL A 157 -7.75 5.18 -1.14
C VAL A 157 -6.67 4.32 -0.51
N VAL A 158 -5.65 3.97 -1.29
CA VAL A 158 -4.46 3.26 -0.80
C VAL A 158 -3.47 4.29 -0.28
N LEU A 159 -2.92 4.08 0.90
CA LEU A 159 -1.92 4.94 1.52
C LEU A 159 -0.61 4.20 1.72
N SER A 160 0.49 4.93 1.55
CA SER A 160 1.75 4.58 2.22
C SER A 160 1.90 5.43 3.47
N VAL A 161 2.17 4.80 4.61
CA VAL A 161 2.40 5.46 5.90
C VAL A 161 3.82 5.25 6.40
N LYS A 162 4.32 6.27 7.11
CA LYS A 162 5.62 6.34 7.81
C LYS A 162 5.50 5.77 9.22
N PRO A 163 6.61 5.65 9.98
CA PRO A 163 6.55 5.20 11.37
C PRO A 163 5.62 6.11 12.19
N GLY A 164 4.76 5.51 13.01
CA GLY A 164 3.72 6.18 13.77
C GLY A 164 2.74 5.19 14.38
N GLU A 165 1.47 5.55 14.43
CA GLU A 165 0.40 4.74 15.01
C GLU A 165 0.19 3.41 14.29
N PHE A 166 0.24 3.41 12.96
CA PHE A 166 -0.11 2.24 12.14
C PHE A 166 1.06 1.25 11.96
N THR A 167 2.30 1.71 12.14
CA THR A 167 3.51 0.92 11.88
C THR A 167 4.75 1.50 12.54
N GLY A 168 5.73 0.67 12.90
CA GLY A 168 7.05 1.11 13.35
C GLY A 168 8.04 1.43 12.21
N VAL A 169 7.70 1.12 10.96
CA VAL A 169 8.60 1.26 9.78
C VAL A 169 7.88 1.98 8.63
N GLY A 170 7.59 1.32 7.52
CA GLY A 170 6.66 1.79 6.50
C GLY A 170 5.56 0.77 6.32
N HIS A 171 4.39 1.19 5.86
CA HIS A 171 3.28 0.29 5.64
C HIS A 171 2.35 0.75 4.52
N ILE A 172 1.66 -0.20 3.88
CA ILE A 172 0.62 0.08 2.90
C ILE A 172 -0.72 -0.38 3.49
N MET A 173 -1.70 0.50 3.48
CA MET A 173 -3.05 0.24 3.99
C MET A 173 -4.10 0.91 3.11
N VAL A 174 -5.37 0.57 3.32
CA VAL A 174 -6.50 1.17 2.59
C VAL A 174 -7.35 1.98 3.56
N ILE A 175 -7.91 3.09 3.10
CA ILE A 175 -8.87 3.90 3.87
C ILE A 175 -10.17 4.11 3.11
N LYS A 176 -11.26 4.25 3.86
CA LYS A 176 -12.57 4.66 3.35
C LYS A 176 -13.20 5.71 4.25
N LYS A 177 -14.17 6.45 3.71
CA LYS A 177 -15.03 7.30 4.53
C LYS A 177 -15.92 6.42 5.43
N ASP A 178 -16.11 6.86 6.66
CA ASP A 178 -17.16 6.33 7.52
C ASP A 178 -18.56 6.60 6.92
N VAL A 179 -19.50 5.68 7.12
CA VAL A 179 -20.85 5.81 6.54
C VAL A 179 -21.70 6.83 7.31
N ALA A 180 -21.49 6.95 8.62
CA ALA A 180 -22.29 7.77 9.51
C ALA A 180 -21.67 9.16 9.78
N SER A 181 -20.43 9.40 9.37
CA SER A 181 -19.68 10.61 9.68
C SER A 181 -18.69 11.00 8.58
N ASP A 182 -18.03 12.16 8.72
CA ASP A 182 -16.90 12.57 7.87
C ASP A 182 -15.54 12.02 8.36
N GLN A 183 -15.55 11.07 9.29
CA GLN A 183 -14.34 10.39 9.74
C GLN A 183 -13.90 9.31 8.75
N ILE A 184 -12.70 8.80 8.96
CA ILE A 184 -12.06 7.79 8.12
C ILE A 184 -11.97 6.47 8.87
N VAL A 185 -12.32 5.39 8.18
CA VAL A 185 -12.14 4.00 8.61
C VAL A 185 -10.90 3.43 7.91
N VAL A 186 -10.04 2.79 8.70
CA VAL A 186 -8.80 2.17 8.21
C VAL A 186 -8.99 0.68 8.01
N PHE A 187 -8.60 0.20 6.84
CA PHE A 187 -8.52 -1.20 6.48
C PHE A 187 -7.03 -1.57 6.39
N ASP A 188 -6.47 -1.91 7.55
CA ASP A 188 -5.06 -2.24 7.71
C ASP A 188 -4.81 -3.73 7.43
N PRO A 189 -4.06 -4.11 6.38
CA PRO A 189 -3.75 -5.52 6.13
C PRO A 189 -2.86 -6.16 7.22
N ASN A 190 -2.26 -5.38 8.10
CA ASN A 190 -1.47 -5.82 9.25
C ASN A 190 -2.17 -5.50 10.59
N ASP A 191 -3.51 -5.35 10.58
CA ASP A 191 -4.30 -5.22 11.80
C ASP A 191 -4.23 -6.51 12.65
N SER A 192 -4.49 -6.36 13.95
CA SER A 192 -4.42 -7.46 14.91
C SER A 192 -5.32 -7.18 16.13
N PRO A 193 -5.59 -8.17 17.00
CA PRO A 193 -6.34 -7.96 18.24
C PRO A 193 -5.80 -6.84 19.14
N GLU A 194 -4.50 -6.55 19.07
CA GLU A 194 -3.82 -5.51 19.84
C GLU A 194 -3.96 -4.12 19.20
N LYS A 195 -4.11 -4.04 17.88
CA LYS A 195 -4.17 -2.77 17.13
C LYS A 195 -5.60 -2.29 16.90
N HIS A 196 -6.48 -3.20 16.46
CA HIS A 196 -7.91 -2.98 16.21
C HIS A 196 -8.22 -1.66 15.49
N HIS A 197 -7.41 -1.28 14.49
CA HIS A 197 -7.56 0.00 13.79
C HIS A 197 -8.91 0.13 13.10
N TYR A 198 -9.48 -1.00 12.63
CA TYR A 198 -10.81 -1.05 12.01
C TYR A 198 -11.97 -0.59 12.91
N GLN A 199 -11.79 -0.55 14.24
CA GLN A 199 -12.81 -0.09 15.20
C GLN A 199 -12.72 1.41 15.50
N ASN A 200 -11.63 2.05 15.08
CA ASN A 200 -11.38 3.45 15.35
C ASN A 200 -11.86 4.33 14.18
N SER A 201 -12.08 5.60 14.49
CA SER A 201 -12.40 6.65 13.50
C SER A 201 -11.33 7.73 13.56
N TYR A 202 -10.82 8.12 12.40
CA TYR A 202 -9.71 9.05 12.30
C TYR A 202 -10.08 10.30 11.49
N GLY A 203 -9.50 11.44 11.87
CA GLY A 203 -9.51 12.62 11.01
C GLY A 203 -8.55 12.46 9.84
N LEU A 204 -8.93 12.95 8.66
CA LEU A 204 -8.09 12.88 7.46
C LEU A 204 -6.73 13.54 7.67
N ASP A 205 -6.69 14.75 8.24
CA ASP A 205 -5.44 15.47 8.52
C ASP A 205 -4.46 14.67 9.39
N TYR A 206 -5.00 13.93 10.35
CA TYR A 206 -4.21 13.09 11.24
C TYR A 206 -3.58 11.92 10.48
N ILE A 207 -4.36 11.21 9.65
CA ILE A 207 -3.83 10.15 8.78
C ILE A 207 -2.75 10.72 7.85
N LEU A 208 -3.02 11.84 7.17
CA LEU A 208 -2.08 12.42 6.21
C LEU A 208 -0.77 12.89 6.86
N SER A 209 -0.80 13.33 8.12
CA SER A 209 0.41 13.67 8.87
C SER A 209 1.38 12.49 9.02
N GLN A 210 0.84 11.26 9.01
CA GLN A 210 1.58 10.01 9.08
C GLN A 210 1.82 9.38 7.70
N SER A 211 1.22 9.90 6.63
CA SER A 211 1.34 9.36 5.28
C SER A 211 2.55 9.89 4.51
N ALA A 212 3.10 9.05 3.64
CA ALA A 212 4.12 9.39 2.65
C ALA A 212 3.53 9.63 1.25
N ASN A 213 2.48 8.90 0.88
CA ASN A 213 1.83 9.00 -0.42
C ASN A 213 0.42 8.38 -0.40
N ALA A 214 -0.40 8.67 -1.41
CA ALA A 214 -1.74 8.12 -1.60
C ALA A 214 -2.05 7.86 -3.09
N TRP A 215 -2.83 6.82 -3.34
CA TRP A 215 -3.29 6.42 -4.68
C TRP A 215 -4.78 6.09 -4.67
N ALA A 216 -5.46 6.43 -5.75
CA ALA A 216 -6.82 6.00 -6.01
C ALA A 216 -6.92 5.23 -7.32
N PHE A 217 -7.94 4.37 -7.35
CA PHE A 217 -8.32 3.56 -8.50
C PHE A 217 -9.83 3.69 -8.68
N ALA A 218 -10.34 3.61 -9.90
CA ALA A 218 -11.78 3.52 -10.14
C ALA A 218 -12.05 2.72 -11.44
N PRO A 219 -13.23 2.11 -11.59
CA PRO A 219 -13.64 1.51 -12.86
C PRO A 219 -13.58 2.52 -14.01
N LEU A 220 -13.25 2.04 -15.22
CA LEU A 220 -13.27 2.83 -16.47
C LEU A 220 -14.68 3.01 -17.04
#